data_AF-A0AAJ6EH25-F1
#
_entry.id   AF-A0AAJ6EH25-F1
#
_cell.length_a   1.000
_cell.length_b   1.000
_cell.length_c   1.000
_cell.angle_alpha   90.00
_cell.angle_beta   90.00
_cell.angle_gamma   90.00
#
_symmetry.space_group_name_H-M   'P 1'
#
loop_
_entity.id
_entity.type
_entity.pdbx_description
1 polymer ?
#
loop_
_entity_poly.entity_id
_entity_poly.type
_entity_poly.pdbx_seq_one_letter_code
_entity_poly.pdbx_strand_id
1 'polypeptide(L)'
;MNFPLFPAINTPFRAIQTGRRYIWPNLKCWVSWIFTSRADANFTYAITDGCKINLAASVASILNVPYSEVADYFAEIENDESFKHHLARLWESHPERYRTDDNQSIGRRMVWYAIARIRKPKLIVETGVDQGLGATVLCAALMRNSTQGHPGRYYGTDINPKAGFYLQEPFSKHGEILYGDSIESLRKLEGPIDLFINDSDHSAEYEAAEYEVVKRKLSQSAIILGDNSHVTSKLAEFSVREGRKFVFLSEEPKDHWYRGAGVGISV
;
A
#
# COMPACT_ATOMS: atom_id res chain seq x y z
N MET A 1 2.41 -39.52 30.04
CA MET A 1 3.39 -38.95 30.99
C MET A 1 3.11 -37.47 31.14
N ASN A 2 2.50 -37.05 32.26
CA ASN A 2 2.37 -35.64 32.59
C ASN A 2 3.65 -35.20 33.27
N PHE A 3 4.33 -34.25 32.65
CA PHE A 3 5.58 -33.68 33.14
C PHE A 3 5.34 -32.26 33.65
N PRO A 4 4.63 -32.06 34.77
CA PRO A 4 4.17 -30.74 35.23
C PRO A 4 5.32 -29.77 35.54
N LEU A 5 6.53 -30.29 35.80
CA LEU A 5 7.73 -29.50 36.11
C LEU A 5 8.56 -29.12 34.88
N PHE A 6 8.37 -29.78 33.73
CA PHE A 6 9.17 -29.52 32.52
C PHE A 6 9.01 -28.11 31.97
N PRO A 7 7.82 -27.47 31.99
CA PRO A 7 7.70 -26.06 31.64
C PRO A 7 8.60 -25.18 32.51
N ALA A 8 8.63 -25.38 33.84
CA ALA A 8 9.43 -24.58 34.76
C ALA A 8 10.94 -24.78 34.56
N ILE A 9 11.38 -26.04 34.40
CA ILE A 9 12.78 -26.39 34.16
C ILE A 9 13.29 -25.81 32.83
N ASN A 10 12.46 -25.87 31.78
CA ASN A 10 12.82 -25.34 30.46
C ASN A 10 12.58 -23.83 30.32
N THR A 11 12.09 -23.13 31.34
CA THR A 11 11.79 -21.69 31.26
C THR A 11 13.01 -20.85 30.84
N PRO A 12 14.21 -21.00 31.42
CA PRO A 12 15.37 -20.18 31.02
C PRO A 12 15.78 -20.45 29.57
N PHE A 13 15.81 -21.72 29.17
CA PHE A 13 16.14 -22.11 27.79
C PHE A 13 15.11 -21.56 26.80
N ARG A 14 13.81 -21.70 27.09
CA ARG A 14 12.74 -21.15 26.26
C ARG A 14 12.81 -19.64 26.19
N ALA A 15 12.98 -18.94 27.31
CA ALA A 15 13.08 -17.48 27.34
C ALA A 15 14.27 -16.98 26.50
N ILE A 16 15.44 -17.62 26.62
CA ILE A 16 16.62 -17.28 25.81
C ILE A 16 16.38 -17.62 24.33
N GLN A 17 15.84 -18.79 24.03
CA GLN A 17 15.65 -19.23 22.64
C GLN A 17 14.56 -18.42 21.93
N THR A 18 13.38 -18.29 22.53
CA THR A 18 12.26 -17.55 21.94
C THR A 18 12.56 -16.08 21.91
N GLY A 19 13.18 -15.53 22.96
CA GLY A 19 13.58 -14.14 22.93
C GLY A 19 14.62 -13.90 21.84
N ARG A 20 15.64 -14.75 21.66
CA ARG A 20 16.72 -14.50 20.67
C ARG A 20 16.20 -14.55 19.26
N ARG A 21 15.22 -15.40 19.03
CA ARG A 21 14.66 -15.61 17.69
C ARG A 21 13.52 -14.66 17.35
N TYR A 22 12.65 -14.32 18.30
CA TYR A 22 11.38 -13.66 18.01
C TYR A 22 11.20 -12.29 18.69
N ILE A 23 11.95 -11.98 19.76
CA ILE A 23 11.73 -10.76 20.55
C ILE A 23 12.90 -9.78 20.43
N TRP A 24 14.12 -10.21 20.77
CA TRP A 24 15.31 -9.35 20.79
C TRP A 24 15.60 -8.64 19.45
N PRO A 25 15.46 -9.27 18.27
CA PRO A 25 15.65 -8.56 17.01
C PRO A 25 14.67 -7.39 16.83
N ASN A 26 13.39 -7.61 17.13
CA ASN A 26 12.35 -6.58 17.03
C ASN A 26 12.54 -5.47 18.08
N LEU A 27 12.89 -5.85 19.31
CA LEU A 27 13.22 -4.90 20.38
C LEU A 27 14.42 -4.03 20.01
N LYS A 28 15.45 -4.61 19.39
CA LYS A 28 16.61 -3.86 18.89
C LYS A 28 16.19 -2.83 17.83
N CYS A 29 15.33 -3.22 16.89
CA CYS A 29 14.80 -2.30 15.89
C CYS A 29 13.98 -1.18 16.54
N TRP A 30 13.15 -1.50 17.55
CA TRP A 30 12.32 -0.51 18.25
C TRP A 30 13.17 0.50 19.03
N VAL A 31 14.18 0.03 19.77
CA VAL A 31 15.13 0.90 20.47
C VAL A 31 15.88 1.79 19.48
N SER A 32 16.39 1.22 18.37
CA SER A 32 17.05 2.02 17.33
C SER A 32 16.11 3.11 16.81
N TRP A 33 14.89 2.73 16.44
CA TRP A 33 13.90 3.63 15.87
C TRP A 33 13.58 4.82 16.78
N ILE A 34 13.45 4.63 18.10
CA ILE A 34 13.22 5.74 19.06
C ILE A 34 14.27 6.84 18.95
N PHE A 35 15.53 6.49 18.65
CA PHE A 35 16.65 7.43 18.63
C PHE A 35 17.05 7.89 17.23
N THR A 36 16.62 7.19 16.18
CA THR A 36 17.06 7.46 14.79
C THR A 36 15.94 7.90 13.86
N SER A 37 14.71 7.49 14.12
CA SER A 37 13.55 7.82 13.27
C SER A 37 12.97 9.18 13.64
N ARG A 38 12.50 9.90 12.63
CA ARG A 38 11.61 11.04 12.77
C ARG A 38 10.15 10.64 12.62
N ALA A 39 9.88 9.51 11.96
CA ALA A 39 8.53 9.03 11.72
C ALA A 39 7.75 8.85 13.04
N ASP A 40 6.50 9.32 13.08
CA ASP A 40 5.58 9.09 14.21
C ASP A 40 4.22 8.52 13.78
N ALA A 41 3.96 8.47 12.47
CA ALA A 41 2.86 7.79 11.80
C ALA A 41 3.28 7.42 10.37
N ASN A 42 2.46 6.62 9.67
CA ASN A 42 2.62 6.29 8.24
C ASN A 42 4.07 5.90 7.85
N PHE A 43 4.61 4.91 8.55
CA PHE A 43 6.02 4.53 8.46
C PHE A 43 6.43 4.14 7.03
N THR A 44 7.57 4.67 6.58
CA THR A 44 8.23 4.26 5.35
C THR A 44 9.37 3.30 5.67
N TYR A 45 9.28 2.08 5.14
CA TYR A 45 10.32 1.07 5.28
C TYR A 45 10.45 0.24 4.02
N ALA A 46 11.66 -0.27 3.80
CA ALA A 46 11.85 -1.33 2.82
C ALA A 46 11.18 -2.62 3.32
N ILE A 47 10.79 -3.49 2.40
CA ILE A 47 10.32 -4.84 2.70
C ILE A 47 11.40 -5.87 2.38
N THR A 48 11.35 -7.05 3.02
CA THR A 48 12.36 -8.10 2.81
C THR A 48 12.30 -8.66 1.38
N ASP A 49 13.41 -9.19 0.88
CA ASP A 49 13.45 -9.80 -0.46
C ASP A 49 12.52 -11.02 -0.55
N GLY A 50 12.41 -11.79 0.54
CA GLY A 50 11.44 -12.89 0.64
C GLY A 50 10.00 -12.39 0.54
N CYS A 51 9.67 -11.27 1.19
CA CYS A 51 8.37 -10.63 1.06
C CYS A 51 8.11 -10.21 -0.39
N LYS A 52 9.06 -9.59 -1.08
CA LYS A 52 8.91 -9.18 -2.49
C LYS A 52 8.57 -10.37 -3.39
N ILE A 53 9.28 -11.49 -3.21
CA ILE A 53 9.01 -12.73 -3.97
C ILE A 53 7.58 -13.21 -3.73
N ASN A 54 7.14 -13.26 -2.47
CA ASN A 54 5.80 -13.72 -2.11
C ASN A 54 4.70 -12.78 -2.62
N LEU A 55 4.90 -11.46 -2.53
CA LEU A 55 3.98 -10.46 -3.07
C LEU A 55 3.87 -10.61 -4.60
N ALA A 56 5.00 -10.69 -5.31
CA ALA A 56 5.02 -10.85 -6.76
C ALA A 56 4.34 -12.15 -7.22
N ALA A 57 4.65 -13.28 -6.56
CA ALA A 57 4.02 -14.57 -6.86
C ALA A 57 2.51 -14.58 -6.61
N SER A 58 2.06 -13.89 -5.55
CA SER A 58 0.63 -13.79 -5.24
C SER A 58 -0.11 -12.92 -6.24
N VAL A 59 0.45 -11.77 -6.63
CA VAL A 59 -0.10 -10.91 -7.69
C VAL A 59 -0.15 -11.64 -9.03
N ALA A 60 0.91 -12.37 -9.38
CA ALA A 60 0.97 -13.18 -10.60
C ALA A 60 -0.15 -14.24 -10.61
N SER A 61 -0.37 -14.91 -9.48
CA SER A 61 -1.40 -15.94 -9.33
C SER A 61 -2.82 -15.36 -9.42
N ILE A 62 -3.11 -14.25 -8.75
CA ILE A 62 -4.47 -13.67 -8.74
C ILE A 62 -4.83 -13.01 -10.07
N LEU A 63 -3.86 -12.42 -10.78
CA LEU A 63 -4.07 -11.80 -12.09
C LEU A 63 -3.85 -12.73 -13.28
N ASN A 64 -3.41 -13.97 -13.01
CA ASN A 64 -3.11 -14.98 -14.03
C ASN A 64 -2.10 -14.47 -15.08
N VAL A 65 -0.98 -13.91 -14.60
CA VAL A 65 0.15 -13.43 -15.40
C VAL A 65 1.45 -14.12 -14.97
N PRO A 66 2.51 -14.14 -15.79
CA PRO A 66 3.80 -14.71 -15.40
C PRO A 66 4.42 -13.98 -14.20
N TYR A 67 5.04 -14.73 -13.29
CA TYR A 67 5.81 -14.16 -12.17
C TYR A 67 6.85 -13.13 -12.63
N SER A 68 7.54 -13.43 -13.73
CA SER A 68 8.57 -12.55 -14.29
C SER A 68 8.02 -11.16 -14.63
N GLU A 69 6.81 -11.08 -15.17
CA GLU A 69 6.18 -9.80 -15.51
C GLU A 69 5.95 -8.94 -14.26
N VAL A 70 5.47 -9.53 -13.16
CA VAL A 70 5.28 -8.81 -11.90
C VAL A 70 6.63 -8.40 -11.28
N ALA A 71 7.60 -9.30 -11.27
CA ALA A 71 8.93 -9.03 -10.75
C ALA A 71 9.64 -7.91 -11.53
N ASP A 72 9.46 -7.87 -12.86
CA ASP A 72 9.98 -6.80 -13.72
C ASP A 72 9.34 -5.46 -13.36
N TYR A 73 8.03 -5.40 -13.08
CA TYR A 73 7.38 -4.15 -12.63
C TYR A 73 7.80 -3.71 -11.23
N PHE A 74 8.08 -4.63 -10.31
CA PHE A 74 8.68 -4.27 -9.03
C PHE A 74 10.06 -3.66 -9.23
N ALA A 75 10.91 -4.32 -10.04
CA ALA A 75 12.22 -3.79 -10.39
C ALA A 75 12.14 -2.45 -11.15
N GLU A 76 11.11 -2.24 -11.99
CA GLU A 76 10.89 -1.02 -12.76
C GLU A 76 10.76 0.21 -11.86
N ILE A 77 9.94 0.12 -10.79
CA ILE A 77 9.76 1.25 -9.86
C ILE A 77 10.88 1.32 -8.81
N GLU A 78 11.40 0.17 -8.35
CA GLU A 78 12.50 0.15 -7.38
C GLU A 78 13.81 0.67 -7.95
N ASN A 79 14.03 0.60 -9.26
CA ASN A 79 15.22 1.13 -9.92
C ASN A 79 14.95 2.44 -10.68
N ASP A 80 13.77 3.05 -10.51
CA ASP A 80 13.46 4.34 -11.12
C ASP A 80 14.15 5.48 -10.36
N GLU A 81 15.35 5.81 -10.80
CA GLU A 81 16.12 6.91 -10.22
C GLU A 81 15.39 8.26 -10.36
N SER A 82 14.67 8.51 -11.47
CA SER A 82 13.93 9.77 -11.62
C SER A 82 12.83 9.91 -10.56
N PHE A 83 12.11 8.83 -10.29
CA PHE A 83 11.09 8.78 -9.23
C PHE A 83 11.70 8.98 -7.85
N LYS A 84 12.79 8.30 -7.52
CA LYS A 84 13.49 8.47 -6.23
C LYS A 84 14.00 9.90 -6.03
N HIS A 85 14.67 10.47 -7.03
CA HIS A 85 15.17 11.85 -6.97
C HIS A 85 14.01 12.85 -6.81
N HIS A 86 12.86 12.60 -7.44
CA HIS A 86 11.66 13.42 -7.26
C HIS A 86 11.17 13.40 -5.81
N LEU A 87 11.03 12.21 -5.20
CA LEU A 87 10.60 12.10 -3.81
C LEU A 87 11.60 12.72 -2.84
N ALA A 88 12.91 12.46 -3.03
CA ALA A 88 13.96 13.01 -2.18
C ALA A 88 13.97 14.55 -2.22
N ARG A 89 13.90 15.13 -3.43
CA ARG A 89 13.84 16.59 -3.62
C ARG A 89 12.63 17.22 -2.93
N LEU A 90 11.46 16.59 -3.00
CA LEU A 90 10.27 17.09 -2.31
C LEU A 90 10.37 16.90 -0.80
N TRP A 91 10.92 15.79 -0.34
CA TRP A 91 11.14 15.54 1.08
C TRP A 91 12.02 16.65 1.73
N GLU A 92 13.06 17.13 1.03
CA GLU A 92 13.93 18.20 1.52
C GLU A 92 13.17 19.49 1.88
N SER A 93 12.13 19.82 1.10
CA SER A 93 11.27 20.99 1.29
C SER A 93 9.97 20.68 2.04
N HIS A 94 9.79 19.45 2.52
CA HIS A 94 8.57 19.01 3.18
C HIS A 94 8.39 19.74 4.52
N PRO A 95 7.25 20.42 4.76
CA PRO A 95 7.01 21.18 5.99
C PRO A 95 7.02 20.28 7.23
N GLU A 96 6.64 19.01 7.07
CA GLU A 96 6.58 18.01 8.14
C GLU A 96 7.76 17.02 8.15
N ARG A 97 8.91 17.37 7.55
CA ARG A 97 10.11 16.50 7.57
C ARG A 97 10.65 16.13 8.96
N TYR A 98 10.17 16.81 10.00
CA TYR A 98 10.47 16.49 11.40
C TYR A 98 9.69 15.27 11.91
N ARG A 99 8.71 14.79 11.14
CA ARG A 99 7.82 13.64 11.42
C ARG A 99 7.93 12.53 10.37
N THR A 100 8.89 12.63 9.44
CA THR A 100 9.09 11.66 8.36
C THR A 100 10.57 11.41 8.13
N ASP A 101 10.92 10.15 7.84
CA ASP A 101 12.29 9.79 7.51
C ASP A 101 12.62 10.20 6.07
N ASP A 102 13.91 10.38 5.77
CA ASP A 102 14.39 10.75 4.43
C ASP A 102 14.28 9.61 3.40
N ASN A 103 14.15 8.38 3.88
CA ASN A 103 13.91 7.21 3.05
C ASN A 103 12.43 7.04 2.71
N GLN A 104 12.03 7.52 1.53
CA GLN A 104 10.67 7.39 0.99
C GLN A 104 10.46 6.03 0.30
N SER A 105 10.70 4.94 1.04
CA SER A 105 10.45 3.58 0.52
C SER A 105 8.96 3.34 0.29
N ILE A 106 8.63 2.75 -0.86
CA ILE A 106 7.23 2.53 -1.28
C ILE A 106 6.59 1.27 -0.69
N GLY A 107 7.36 0.39 -0.05
CA GLY A 107 6.86 -0.83 0.61
C GLY A 107 5.89 -1.63 -0.28
N ARG A 108 4.76 -2.06 0.28
CA ARG A 108 3.68 -2.76 -0.45
C ARG A 108 3.08 -1.98 -1.63
N ARG A 109 3.26 -0.66 -1.75
CA ARG A 109 2.71 0.13 -2.87
C ARG A 109 3.32 -0.26 -4.23
N MET A 110 4.43 -1.02 -4.24
CA MET A 110 4.88 -1.70 -5.47
C MET A 110 3.85 -2.67 -6.04
N VAL A 111 3.00 -3.27 -5.20
CA VAL A 111 1.84 -4.07 -5.65
C VAL A 111 0.87 -3.18 -6.43
N TRP A 112 0.57 -1.98 -5.92
CA TRP A 112 -0.33 -1.04 -6.59
C TRP A 112 0.21 -0.64 -7.96
N TYR A 113 1.51 -0.33 -8.00
CA TYR A 113 2.24 -0.03 -9.23
C TYR A 113 2.14 -1.16 -10.26
N ALA A 114 2.49 -2.39 -9.87
CA ALA A 114 2.48 -3.54 -10.76
C ALA A 114 1.07 -3.83 -11.29
N ILE A 115 0.04 -3.78 -10.44
CA ILE A 115 -1.35 -3.97 -10.87
C ILE A 115 -1.76 -2.90 -11.90
N ALA A 116 -1.39 -1.64 -11.67
CA ALA A 116 -1.66 -0.56 -12.62
C ALA A 116 -0.90 -0.75 -13.95
N ARG A 117 0.33 -1.26 -13.94
CA ARG A 117 1.10 -1.55 -15.16
C ARG A 117 0.55 -2.74 -15.95
N ILE A 118 0.13 -3.80 -15.26
CA ILE A 118 -0.46 -5.00 -15.86
C ILE A 118 -1.82 -4.69 -16.49
N ARG A 119 -2.70 -4.02 -15.73
CA ARG A 119 -4.10 -3.81 -16.13
C ARG A 119 -4.32 -2.59 -16.99
N LYS A 120 -3.39 -1.63 -16.95
CA LYS A 120 -3.43 -0.38 -17.73
C LYS A 120 -4.78 0.33 -17.58
N PRO A 121 -5.20 0.64 -16.34
CA PRO A 121 -6.52 1.19 -16.05
C PRO A 121 -6.71 2.55 -16.72
N LYS A 122 -7.91 2.82 -17.23
CA LYS A 122 -8.28 4.16 -17.73
C LYS A 122 -8.60 5.11 -16.58
N LEU A 123 -9.19 4.58 -15.51
CA LEU A 123 -9.55 5.35 -14.32
C LEU A 123 -9.05 4.64 -13.05
N ILE A 124 -8.16 5.33 -12.32
CA ILE A 124 -7.73 4.96 -10.97
C ILE A 124 -8.34 5.94 -9.98
N VAL A 125 -8.91 5.43 -8.89
CA VAL A 125 -9.45 6.24 -7.80
C VAL A 125 -8.83 5.78 -6.47
N GLU A 126 -8.32 6.71 -5.68
CA GLU A 126 -7.77 6.47 -4.33
C GLU A 126 -8.51 7.34 -3.32
N THR A 127 -8.88 6.76 -2.17
CA THR A 127 -9.43 7.51 -1.04
C THR A 127 -8.44 7.53 0.10
N GLY A 128 -8.18 8.70 0.70
CA GLY A 128 -7.13 8.90 1.70
C GLY A 128 -5.76 9.04 1.06
N VAL A 129 -5.46 10.22 0.52
CA VAL A 129 -4.20 10.46 -0.23
C VAL A 129 -3.03 10.72 0.71
N ASP A 130 -3.30 11.29 1.89
CA ASP A 130 -2.30 11.70 2.88
C ASP A 130 -1.18 12.53 2.23
N GLN A 131 0.10 12.18 2.40
CA GLN A 131 1.21 12.93 1.80
C GLN A 131 1.33 12.72 0.27
N GLY A 132 0.60 11.77 -0.32
CA GLY A 132 0.56 11.54 -1.76
C GLY A 132 1.60 10.56 -2.31
N LEU A 133 2.21 9.72 -1.46
CA LEU A 133 3.16 8.70 -1.94
C LEU A 133 2.46 7.65 -2.83
N GLY A 134 1.29 7.16 -2.40
CA GLY A 134 0.42 6.26 -3.19
C GLY A 134 0.02 6.86 -4.53
N ALA A 135 -0.55 8.05 -4.49
CA ALA A 135 -0.89 8.85 -5.67
C ALA A 135 0.28 8.99 -6.67
N THR A 136 1.48 9.28 -6.16
CA THR A 136 2.68 9.45 -7.01
C THR A 136 3.11 8.12 -7.64
N VAL A 137 3.05 7.02 -6.89
CA VAL A 137 3.32 5.66 -7.41
C VAL A 137 2.34 5.29 -8.54
N LEU A 138 1.03 5.51 -8.32
CA LEU A 138 0.00 5.21 -9.32
C LEU A 138 0.13 6.11 -10.56
N CYS A 139 0.40 7.40 -10.38
CA CYS A 139 0.65 8.32 -11.49
C CYS A 139 1.94 7.98 -12.25
N ALA A 140 2.98 7.46 -11.59
CA ALA A 140 4.18 6.97 -12.26
C ALA A 140 3.88 5.76 -13.16
N ALA A 141 2.98 4.87 -12.73
CA ALA A 141 2.51 3.76 -13.56
C ALA A 141 1.69 4.26 -14.77
N LEU A 142 0.75 5.19 -14.55
CA LEU A 142 -0.05 5.80 -15.61
C LEU A 142 0.79 6.56 -16.64
N MET A 143 1.82 7.29 -16.19
CA MET A 143 2.74 8.00 -17.07
C MET A 143 3.41 7.05 -18.07
N ARG A 144 3.89 5.89 -17.58
CA ARG A 144 4.48 4.85 -18.44
C ARG A 144 3.46 4.10 -19.29
N ASN A 145 2.26 3.87 -18.77
CA ASN A 145 1.18 3.28 -19.56
C ASN A 145 0.83 4.18 -20.76
N SER A 146 0.82 5.50 -20.54
CA SER A 146 0.57 6.50 -21.57
C SER A 146 1.61 6.46 -22.70
N THR A 147 2.92 6.34 -22.38
CA THR A 147 3.96 6.21 -23.41
C THR A 147 3.84 4.92 -24.23
N GLN A 148 3.13 3.93 -23.70
CA GLN A 148 2.81 2.66 -24.37
C GLN A 148 1.43 2.67 -25.04
N GLY A 149 0.80 3.84 -25.22
CA GLY A 149 -0.50 3.97 -25.88
C GLY A 149 -1.72 3.63 -25.02
N HIS A 150 -1.55 3.53 -23.71
CA HIS A 150 -2.63 3.23 -22.75
C HIS A 150 -2.78 4.39 -21.75
N PRO A 151 -3.30 5.55 -22.19
CA PRO A 151 -3.50 6.68 -21.30
C PRO A 151 -4.59 6.36 -20.26
N GLY A 152 -4.35 6.78 -19.03
CA GLY A 152 -5.31 6.72 -17.94
C GLY A 152 -5.19 7.94 -17.03
N ARG A 153 -6.16 8.10 -16.13
CA ARG A 153 -6.27 9.22 -15.20
C ARG A 153 -6.43 8.73 -13.77
N TYR A 154 -5.79 9.43 -12.85
CA TYR A 154 -5.90 9.22 -11.42
C TYR A 154 -6.73 10.33 -10.75
N TYR A 155 -7.60 9.94 -9.82
CA TYR A 155 -8.28 10.85 -8.90
C TYR A 155 -8.08 10.37 -7.46
N GLY A 156 -7.43 11.21 -6.65
CA GLY A 156 -7.35 11.02 -5.21
C GLY A 156 -8.45 11.82 -4.50
N THR A 157 -8.91 11.37 -3.34
CA THR A 157 -9.81 12.16 -2.48
C THR A 157 -9.24 12.30 -1.08
N ASP A 158 -9.24 13.52 -0.54
CA ASP A 158 -8.78 13.75 0.83
C ASP A 158 -9.50 14.94 1.48
N ILE A 159 -9.83 14.83 2.76
CA ILE A 159 -10.47 15.92 3.51
C ILE A 159 -9.47 17.04 3.83
N ASN A 160 -8.17 16.71 3.92
CA ASN A 160 -7.12 17.67 4.19
C ASN A 160 -6.73 18.40 2.89
N PRO A 161 -6.92 19.73 2.80
CA PRO A 161 -6.57 20.51 1.59
C PRO A 161 -5.06 20.60 1.34
N LYS A 162 -4.23 20.09 2.26
CA LYS A 162 -2.77 20.02 2.13
C LYS A 162 -2.26 18.62 1.75
N ALA A 163 -3.15 17.64 1.60
CA ALA A 163 -2.80 16.31 1.15
C ALA A 163 -2.18 16.32 -0.25
N GLY A 164 -1.46 15.26 -0.60
CA GLY A 164 -0.87 15.09 -1.93
C GLY A 164 0.43 15.82 -2.16
N PHE A 165 1.16 16.18 -1.11
CA PHE A 165 2.40 16.94 -1.22
C PHE A 165 3.38 16.36 -2.27
N TYR A 166 3.52 15.04 -2.34
CA TYR A 166 4.42 14.36 -3.28
C TYR A 166 3.90 14.33 -4.73
N LEU A 167 2.60 14.54 -4.96
CA LEU A 167 1.98 14.53 -6.28
C LEU A 167 2.23 15.87 -6.99
N GLN A 168 3.46 16.03 -7.47
CA GLN A 168 3.92 17.18 -8.24
C GLN A 168 4.30 16.77 -9.66
N GLU A 169 4.60 17.75 -10.53
CA GLU A 169 5.10 17.44 -11.87
C GLU A 169 6.40 16.60 -11.80
N PRO A 170 6.56 15.61 -12.69
CA PRO A 170 5.72 15.32 -13.86
C PRO A 170 4.47 14.47 -13.56
N PHE A 171 4.38 13.84 -12.39
CA PHE A 171 3.35 12.85 -12.08
C PHE A 171 1.94 13.44 -11.97
N SER A 172 1.82 14.67 -11.48
CA SER A 172 0.55 15.41 -11.42
C SER A 172 -0.10 15.65 -12.80
N LYS A 173 0.61 15.47 -13.92
CA LYS A 173 -0.01 15.49 -15.26
C LYS A 173 -0.98 14.32 -15.47
N HIS A 174 -0.85 13.25 -14.70
CA HIS A 174 -1.65 12.03 -14.82
C HIS A 174 -2.78 11.92 -13.78
N GLY A 175 -2.90 12.88 -12.86
CA GLY A 175 -3.97 12.85 -11.89
C GLY A 175 -4.09 14.11 -11.05
N GLU A 176 -5.17 14.17 -10.28
CA GLU A 176 -5.48 15.29 -9.41
C GLU A 176 -6.14 14.82 -8.11
N ILE A 177 -6.22 15.73 -7.14
CA ILE A 177 -6.83 15.46 -5.84
C ILE A 177 -8.11 16.27 -5.72
N LEU A 178 -9.18 15.57 -5.39
CA LEU A 178 -10.49 16.11 -5.10
C LEU A 178 -10.57 16.32 -3.59
N TYR A 179 -10.51 17.58 -3.15
CA TYR A 179 -10.54 17.89 -1.73
C TYR A 179 -11.98 17.89 -1.19
N GLY A 180 -12.20 17.18 -0.09
CA GLY A 180 -13.49 17.01 0.56
C GLY A 180 -13.73 15.59 1.06
N ASP A 181 -14.97 15.31 1.45
CA ASP A 181 -15.39 13.96 1.85
C ASP A 181 -15.27 12.97 0.69
N SER A 182 -14.71 11.78 0.95
CA SER A 182 -14.45 10.80 -0.11
C SER A 182 -15.77 10.24 -0.66
N ILE A 183 -16.74 9.91 0.19
CA ILE A 183 -18.05 9.40 -0.23
C ILE A 183 -18.78 10.42 -1.13
N GLU A 184 -18.76 11.70 -0.79
CA GLU A 184 -19.33 12.76 -1.64
C GLU A 184 -18.62 12.85 -2.99
N SER A 185 -17.30 12.76 -2.99
CA SER A 185 -16.46 12.82 -4.20
C SER A 185 -16.71 11.60 -5.10
N LEU A 186 -16.74 10.40 -4.52
CA LEU A 186 -17.05 9.14 -5.19
C LEU A 186 -18.45 9.14 -5.82
N ARG A 187 -19.44 9.74 -5.16
CA ARG A 187 -20.80 9.88 -5.73
C ARG A 187 -20.79 10.72 -7.01
N LYS A 188 -20.01 11.80 -7.05
CA LYS A 188 -19.89 12.74 -8.17
C LYS A 188 -19.03 12.22 -9.31
N LEU A 189 -18.09 11.32 -9.05
CA LEU A 189 -17.22 10.74 -10.06
C LEU A 189 -18.02 9.99 -11.14
N GLU A 190 -17.67 10.26 -12.40
CA GLU A 190 -18.26 9.63 -13.58
C GLU A 190 -17.34 8.58 -14.18
N GLY A 191 -17.93 7.64 -14.93
CA GLY A 191 -17.21 6.60 -15.64
C GLY A 191 -16.91 5.35 -14.80
N PRO A 192 -16.56 4.24 -15.48
CA PRO A 192 -16.24 3.00 -14.80
C PRO A 192 -14.83 3.07 -14.18
N ILE A 193 -14.73 2.80 -12.88
CA ILE A 193 -13.48 2.73 -12.12
C ILE A 193 -12.83 1.38 -12.40
N ASP A 194 -11.60 1.39 -12.93
CA ASP A 194 -10.84 0.18 -13.26
C ASP A 194 -9.94 -0.28 -12.12
N LEU A 195 -9.46 0.66 -11.30
CA LEU A 195 -8.67 0.39 -10.11
C LEU A 195 -9.11 1.32 -8.99
N PHE A 196 -9.60 0.75 -7.89
CA PHE A 196 -10.01 1.48 -6.70
C PHE A 196 -9.06 1.17 -5.54
N ILE A 197 -8.56 2.18 -4.85
CA ILE A 197 -7.71 2.06 -3.67
C ILE A 197 -8.45 2.68 -2.49
N ASN A 198 -8.61 1.90 -1.43
CA ASN A 198 -9.17 2.33 -0.16
C ASN A 198 -8.03 2.48 0.87
N ASP A 199 -7.71 3.73 1.21
CA ASP A 199 -6.64 4.12 2.16
C ASP A 199 -7.13 5.28 3.09
N SER A 200 -8.45 5.36 3.32
CA SER A 200 -9.10 6.51 3.99
C SER A 200 -9.27 6.31 5.52
N ASP A 201 -10.42 6.69 6.09
CA ASP A 201 -10.74 6.44 7.49
C ASP A 201 -10.70 4.94 7.80
N HIS A 202 -10.08 4.60 8.94
CA HIS A 202 -9.90 3.23 9.39
C HIS A 202 -11.14 2.69 10.12
N SER A 203 -12.23 3.46 10.20
CA SER A 203 -13.49 2.95 10.71
C SER A 203 -14.11 1.95 9.73
N ALA A 204 -14.49 0.79 10.26
CA ALA A 204 -15.03 -0.30 9.46
C ALA A 204 -16.34 0.09 8.75
N GLU A 205 -17.12 0.99 9.34
CA GLU A 205 -18.35 1.51 8.78
C GLU A 205 -18.09 2.42 7.56
N TYR A 206 -17.07 3.29 7.65
CA TYR A 206 -16.74 4.21 6.56
C TYR A 206 -16.11 3.46 5.39
N GLU A 207 -15.15 2.56 5.66
CA GLU A 207 -14.57 1.66 4.65
C GLU A 207 -15.67 0.89 3.89
N ALA A 208 -16.61 0.28 4.62
CA ALA A 208 -17.72 -0.45 4.00
C ALA A 208 -18.62 0.46 3.15
N ALA A 209 -18.89 1.68 3.62
CA ALA A 209 -19.71 2.64 2.88
C ALA A 209 -19.05 3.08 1.57
N GLU A 210 -17.72 3.24 1.53
CA GLU A 210 -17.01 3.53 0.28
C GLU A 210 -17.17 2.41 -0.74
N TYR A 211 -17.05 1.14 -0.33
CA TYR A 211 -17.30 -0.01 -1.21
C TYR A 211 -18.74 -0.03 -1.75
N GLU A 212 -19.75 0.29 -0.93
CA GLU A 212 -21.14 0.40 -1.38
C GLU A 212 -21.35 1.50 -2.42
N VAL A 213 -20.65 2.62 -2.28
CA VAL A 213 -20.74 3.74 -3.22
C VAL A 213 -20.10 3.39 -4.56
N VAL A 214 -18.91 2.78 -4.55
CA VAL A 214 -18.19 2.48 -5.79
C VAL A 214 -18.72 1.25 -6.53
N LYS A 215 -19.42 0.30 -5.87
CA LYS A 215 -19.80 -0.98 -6.50
C LYS A 215 -20.52 -0.86 -7.84
N ARG A 216 -21.38 0.16 -8.00
CA ARG A 216 -22.14 0.40 -9.24
C ARG A 216 -21.35 1.21 -10.29
N LYS A 217 -20.18 1.70 -9.91
CA LYS A 217 -19.24 2.46 -10.74
C LYS A 217 -18.02 1.62 -11.11
N LEU A 218 -17.87 0.40 -10.61
CA LEU A 218 -16.75 -0.47 -10.99
C LEU A 218 -16.91 -0.94 -12.44
N SER A 219 -15.80 -0.99 -13.18
CA SER A 219 -15.74 -1.67 -14.46
C SER A 219 -15.88 -3.20 -14.27
N GLN A 220 -16.23 -3.93 -15.33
CA GLN A 220 -16.38 -5.39 -15.28
C GLN A 220 -15.10 -6.11 -14.82
N SER A 221 -13.96 -5.48 -15.05
CA SER A 221 -12.62 -6.01 -14.80
C SER A 221 -11.90 -5.25 -13.68
N ALA A 222 -12.66 -4.49 -12.90
CA ALA A 222 -12.14 -3.62 -11.86
C ALA A 222 -11.46 -4.41 -10.75
N ILE A 223 -10.41 -3.82 -10.19
CA ILE A 223 -9.73 -4.35 -9.02
C ILE A 223 -9.88 -3.35 -7.87
N ILE A 224 -10.15 -3.86 -6.67
CA ILE A 224 -10.15 -3.05 -5.45
C ILE A 224 -8.95 -3.45 -4.60
N LEU A 225 -8.20 -2.46 -4.15
CA LEU A 225 -7.10 -2.60 -3.21
C LEU A 225 -7.50 -1.96 -1.88
N GLY A 226 -7.40 -2.71 -0.78
CA GLY A 226 -7.62 -2.20 0.57
C GLY A 226 -6.30 -2.11 1.30
N ASP A 227 -5.87 -0.90 1.66
CA ASP A 227 -4.65 -0.68 2.46
C ASP A 227 -4.84 -1.18 3.90
N ASN A 228 -6.06 -1.03 4.40
CA ASN A 228 -6.43 -1.36 5.78
C ASN A 228 -6.99 -2.78 5.97
N SER A 229 -6.82 -3.67 5.00
CA SER A 229 -7.28 -5.07 5.10
C SER A 229 -6.55 -5.90 6.17
N HIS A 230 -5.52 -5.34 6.81
CA HIS A 230 -4.85 -5.90 7.98
C HIS A 230 -5.55 -5.51 9.31
N VAL A 231 -6.40 -4.48 9.29
CA VAL A 231 -7.15 -3.95 10.44
C VAL A 231 -8.59 -4.47 10.43
N THR A 232 -9.25 -4.45 9.28
CA THR A 232 -10.65 -4.86 9.13
C THR A 232 -10.84 -5.99 8.11
N SER A 233 -11.96 -6.69 8.19
CA SER A 233 -12.40 -7.71 7.23
C SER A 233 -13.30 -7.15 6.12
N LYS A 234 -13.50 -5.83 6.02
CA LYS A 234 -14.59 -5.27 5.20
C LYS A 234 -14.43 -5.48 3.71
N LEU A 235 -13.22 -5.33 3.17
CA LEU A 235 -12.97 -5.68 1.77
C LEU A 235 -13.20 -7.18 1.50
N ALA A 236 -12.82 -8.06 2.44
CA ALA A 236 -13.02 -9.50 2.30
C ALA A 236 -14.52 -9.86 2.31
N GLU A 237 -15.27 -9.32 3.27
CA GLU A 237 -16.73 -9.47 3.39
C GLU A 237 -17.44 -8.97 2.13
N PHE A 238 -17.09 -7.77 1.66
CA PHE A 238 -17.59 -7.21 0.42
C PHE A 238 -17.31 -8.13 -0.76
N SER A 239 -16.08 -8.61 -0.88
CA SER A 239 -15.67 -9.47 -2.00
C SER A 239 -16.48 -10.77 -2.03
N VAL A 240 -16.60 -11.47 -0.90
CA VAL A 240 -17.38 -12.70 -0.80
C VAL A 240 -18.85 -12.45 -1.14
N ARG A 241 -19.44 -11.37 -0.62
CA ARG A 241 -20.84 -11.03 -0.85
C ARG A 241 -21.14 -10.70 -2.32
N GLU A 242 -20.23 -9.99 -2.99
CA GLU A 242 -20.38 -9.62 -4.40
C GLU A 242 -19.84 -10.70 -5.38
N GLY A 243 -19.44 -11.88 -4.88
CA GLY A 243 -18.94 -12.98 -5.69
C GLY A 243 -17.56 -12.75 -6.32
N ARG A 244 -16.77 -11.83 -5.75
CA ARG A 244 -15.40 -11.48 -6.15
C ARG A 244 -14.38 -12.37 -5.45
N LYS A 245 -13.21 -12.57 -6.05
CA LYS A 245 -12.10 -13.28 -5.40
C LYS A 245 -11.33 -12.31 -4.52
N PHE A 246 -10.95 -12.75 -3.33
CA PHE A 246 -10.17 -11.96 -2.39
C PHE A 246 -8.89 -12.67 -1.96
N VAL A 247 -7.80 -11.92 -1.86
CA VAL A 247 -6.57 -12.35 -1.18
C VAL A 247 -6.05 -11.20 -0.31
N PHE A 248 -5.54 -11.53 0.86
CA PHE A 248 -4.79 -10.59 1.68
C PHE A 248 -3.30 -10.92 1.59
N LEU A 249 -2.49 -9.91 1.26
CA LEU A 249 -1.05 -10.03 1.16
C LEU A 249 -0.39 -9.24 2.29
N SER A 250 0.12 -9.95 3.31
CA SER A 250 0.89 -9.34 4.39
C SER A 250 2.26 -8.89 3.88
N GLU A 251 2.72 -7.72 4.32
CA GLU A 251 4.10 -7.30 4.09
C GLU A 251 5.00 -7.70 5.26
N GLU A 252 6.30 -7.81 5.00
CA GLU A 252 7.32 -8.04 6.02
C GLU A 252 8.36 -6.93 5.93
N PRO A 253 8.33 -5.93 6.83
CA PRO A 253 9.29 -4.84 6.85
C PRO A 253 10.70 -5.35 7.11
N LYS A 254 11.67 -4.76 6.42
CA LYS A 254 13.10 -5.01 6.60
C LYS A 254 13.63 -4.09 7.69
N ASP A 255 14.29 -4.68 8.69
CA ASP A 255 14.99 -3.95 9.77
C ASP A 255 14.11 -2.92 10.51
N HIS A 256 12.81 -3.20 10.64
CA HIS A 256 11.83 -2.32 11.27
C HIS A 256 11.05 -3.04 12.38
N TRP A 257 10.64 -2.31 13.42
CA TRP A 257 9.94 -2.91 14.58
C TRP A 257 8.44 -3.12 14.31
N TYR A 258 7.82 -2.24 13.53
CA TYR A 258 6.45 -2.45 13.07
C TYR A 258 6.40 -3.73 12.25
N ARG A 259 5.38 -4.56 12.48
CA ARG A 259 5.27 -5.89 11.87
C ARG A 259 4.84 -5.87 10.40
N GLY A 260 4.56 -4.69 9.88
CA GLY A 260 4.00 -4.51 8.55
C GLY A 260 2.48 -4.49 8.59
N ALA A 261 1.92 -3.88 7.56
CA ALA A 261 0.52 -3.94 7.22
C ALA A 261 0.32 -5.05 6.17
N GLY A 262 -0.58 -4.81 5.22
CA GLY A 262 -0.73 -5.64 4.04
C GLY A 262 -1.68 -4.98 3.06
N VAL A 263 -1.88 -5.62 1.92
CA VAL A 263 -2.84 -5.17 0.90
C VAL A 263 -3.88 -6.26 0.67
N GLY A 264 -5.14 -5.92 0.85
CA GLY A 264 -6.25 -6.73 0.37
C GLY A 264 -6.47 -6.48 -1.11
N ILE A 265 -6.66 -7.54 -1.89
CA ILE A 265 -6.91 -7.46 -3.34
C ILE A 265 -8.20 -8.18 -3.64
N SER A 266 -9.16 -7.46 -4.23
CA SER A 266 -10.46 -7.98 -4.67
C SER A 266 -10.57 -7.89 -6.19
N VAL A 267 -10.70 -9.04 -6.87
CA VAL A 267 -10.80 -9.15 -8.33
C VAL A 267 -12.08 -9.82 -8.80
#